data_AF-A0A1Z9Z3H1-F1
#
_entry.id   AF-A0A1Z9Z3H1-F1
#
_cell.length_a   1.000
_cell.length_b   1.000
_cell.length_c   1.000
_cell.angle_alpha   90.00
_cell.angle_beta   90.00
_cell.angle_gamma   90.00
#
_symmetry.space_group_name_H-M   'P 1'
#
loop_
_entity.id
_entity.type
_entity.pdbx_description
1 polymer ?
#
loop_
_entity_poly.entity_id
_entity_poly.type
_entity_poly.pdbx_seq_one_letter_code
_entity_poly.pdbx_strand_id
1 'polypeptide(L)'
;MKQNPIPYYTLKQAAKILNKKFNTDAYNSKTIVSMALIYELNLYVMFFGQWSISCDCHVPIKLTHEEDENKQIYREIVLDIENIIENSINHSATLLRLDDFALENINAIGKHNFNPDCDSRGFDGFLRISDLFCDDGFNTISNILSNHYFNSVSRLSNEQINDIEILAIYPMATGLTDYNYLRPIAKPFSYDDEDQNEECYSYYPYIQTKDVLITHIQLEKILNGELNSRWRNKVTHDENYQQTSDVERRGVSIAKSNAKLAARTLAQYLWSKDTDQNTKILEMARMVHSELQNTEHHTQLPSIESVKEWLKLVAPVYAKQAGRPLGTND
;
A
#
# COMPACT_ATOMS: atom_id res chain seq x y z
N MET A 1 -26.59 21.32 10.79
CA MET A 1 -26.12 20.61 9.58
C MET A 1 -24.74 20.05 9.89
N LYS A 2 -24.57 18.72 9.93
CA LYS A 2 -23.22 18.14 9.91
C LYS A 2 -22.64 18.47 8.54
N GLN A 3 -21.53 19.21 8.48
CA GLN A 3 -20.81 19.40 7.22
C GLN A 3 -20.38 18.02 6.72
N ASN A 4 -20.68 17.70 5.46
CA ASN A 4 -20.10 16.52 4.84
C ASN A 4 -18.58 16.68 4.83
N PRO A 5 -17.81 15.71 5.34
CA PRO A 5 -16.36 15.80 5.35
C PRO A 5 -15.82 15.87 3.92
N ILE A 6 -14.62 16.45 3.76
CA ILE A 6 -13.91 16.41 2.48
C ILE A 6 -13.63 14.92 2.18
N PRO A 7 -13.94 14.42 0.96
CA PRO A 7 -13.89 12.99 0.65
C PRO A 7 -12.47 12.40 0.74
N TYR A 8 -11.46 13.22 0.49
CA TYR A 8 -10.05 12.84 0.54
C TYR A 8 -9.17 14.05 0.89
N TYR A 9 -7.95 13.77 1.31
CA TYR A 9 -6.98 14.76 1.74
C TYR A 9 -5.63 14.47 1.11
N THR A 10 -4.88 15.52 0.77
CA THR A 10 -3.43 15.39 0.59
C THR A 10 -2.81 14.90 1.90
N LEU A 11 -1.69 14.18 1.83
CA LEU A 11 -1.00 13.73 3.05
C LEU A 11 -0.60 14.89 3.97
N LYS A 12 -0.33 16.07 3.40
CA LYS A 12 -0.05 17.29 4.18
C LYS A 12 -1.26 17.79 4.96
N GLN A 13 -2.46 17.71 4.38
CA GLN A 13 -3.71 18.07 5.08
C GLN A 13 -4.03 17.04 6.17
N ALA A 14 -3.91 15.75 5.85
CA ALA A 14 -4.12 14.67 6.81
C ALA A 14 -3.17 14.80 8.02
N ALA A 15 -1.88 15.04 7.78
CA ALA A 15 -0.89 15.27 8.83
C ALA A 15 -1.29 16.42 9.77
N LYS A 16 -1.79 17.55 9.24
CA LYS A 16 -2.28 18.67 10.06
C LYS A 16 -3.46 18.26 10.94
N ILE A 17 -4.39 17.47 10.41
CA ILE A 17 -5.56 16.97 11.16
C ILE A 17 -5.11 16.06 12.30
N LEU A 18 -4.22 15.11 12.02
CA LEU A 18 -3.68 14.16 12.99
C LEU A 18 -2.89 14.87 14.10
N ASN A 19 -1.96 15.74 13.73
CA ASN A 19 -1.17 16.54 14.67
C ASN A 19 -2.05 17.39 15.59
N LYS A 20 -3.10 18.01 15.04
CA LYS A 20 -4.07 18.76 15.84
C LYS A 20 -4.88 17.86 16.78
N LYS A 21 -5.33 16.69 16.30
CA LYS A 21 -6.13 15.75 17.10
C LYS A 21 -5.34 15.18 18.28
N PHE A 22 -4.09 14.81 18.05
CA PHE A 22 -3.23 14.14 19.03
C PHE A 22 -2.29 15.09 19.77
N ASN A 23 -2.35 16.39 19.48
CA ASN A 23 -1.49 17.41 20.08
C ASN A 23 0.02 17.07 19.95
N THR A 24 0.44 16.76 18.72
CA THR A 24 1.80 16.33 18.36
C THR A 24 2.23 16.98 17.05
N ASP A 25 3.50 16.86 16.67
CA ASP A 25 4.05 17.23 15.36
C ASP A 25 4.63 16.01 14.60
N ALA A 26 4.45 14.81 15.13
CA ALA A 26 5.01 13.56 14.59
C ALA A 26 4.44 13.17 13.22
N TYR A 27 3.21 13.58 12.89
CA TYR A 27 2.59 13.25 11.60
C TYR A 27 3.06 14.20 10.50
N ASN A 28 3.53 13.62 9.41
CA ASN A 28 3.89 14.29 8.17
C ASN A 28 3.65 13.33 6.99
N SER A 29 3.82 13.78 5.76
CA SER A 29 3.55 12.93 4.60
C SER A 29 4.36 11.62 4.62
N LYS A 30 5.63 11.67 5.04
CA LYS A 30 6.49 10.48 5.10
C LYS A 30 6.02 9.50 6.15
N THR A 31 5.64 9.97 7.35
CA THR A 31 5.15 9.06 8.40
C THR A 31 3.83 8.42 8.03
N ILE A 32 2.93 9.12 7.31
CA ILE A 32 1.69 8.52 6.81
C ILE A 32 1.96 7.45 5.72
N VAL A 33 2.90 7.69 4.79
CA VAL A 33 3.32 6.65 3.83
C VAL A 33 3.94 5.44 4.56
N SER A 34 4.80 5.68 5.56
CA SER A 34 5.36 4.60 6.38
C SER A 34 4.27 3.80 7.12
N MET A 35 3.20 4.47 7.59
CA MET A 35 2.05 3.78 8.19
C MET A 35 1.34 2.89 7.17
N ALA A 36 1.20 3.33 5.92
CA ALA A 36 0.59 2.53 4.86
C ALA A 36 1.36 1.25 4.52
N LEU A 37 2.68 1.23 4.73
CA LEU A 37 3.50 0.02 4.57
C LEU A 37 3.34 -0.99 5.73
N ILE A 38 2.95 -0.51 6.91
CA ILE A 38 2.88 -1.33 8.13
C ILE A 38 1.44 -1.82 8.40
N TYR A 39 0.48 -0.96 8.08
CA TYR A 39 -0.94 -1.14 8.37
C TYR A 39 -1.77 -1.25 7.10
N GLU A 40 -2.95 -1.84 7.22
CA GLU A 40 -3.99 -1.93 6.18
C GLU A 40 -4.63 -0.56 5.93
N LEU A 41 -3.78 0.37 5.49
CA LEU A 41 -4.10 1.73 5.18
C LEU A 41 -3.83 1.94 3.69
N ASN A 42 -4.88 2.31 2.97
CA ASN A 42 -4.82 2.51 1.53
C ASN A 42 -4.53 3.98 1.22
N LEU A 43 -3.54 4.20 0.36
CA LEU A 43 -3.22 5.51 -0.20
C LEU A 43 -3.45 5.49 -1.70
N TYR A 44 -3.73 6.66 -2.26
CA TYR A 44 -4.23 6.76 -3.61
C TYR A 44 -3.57 7.90 -4.39
N VAL A 45 -3.69 7.85 -5.71
CA VAL A 45 -3.42 8.96 -6.62
C VAL A 45 -4.67 9.22 -7.44
N MET A 46 -5.01 10.49 -7.66
CA MET A 46 -6.14 10.88 -8.49
C MET A 46 -5.76 10.92 -9.96
N PHE A 47 -6.54 10.23 -10.79
CA PHE A 47 -6.45 10.24 -12.24
C PHE A 47 -7.72 10.86 -12.84
N PHE A 48 -7.52 11.71 -13.84
CA PHE A 48 -8.58 12.35 -14.62
C PHE A 48 -8.05 12.73 -16.01
N GLY A 49 -8.94 12.78 -17.00
CA GLY A 49 -8.60 13.06 -18.39
C GLY A 49 -8.31 11.79 -19.17
N GLN A 50 -7.74 11.94 -20.37
CA GLN A 50 -7.55 10.85 -21.31
C GLN A 50 -6.38 9.95 -20.91
N TRP A 51 -6.72 8.78 -20.35
CA TRP A 51 -5.78 7.71 -20.03
C TRP A 51 -6.31 6.40 -20.61
N SER A 52 -5.49 5.72 -21.39
CA SER A 52 -5.69 4.31 -21.71
C SER A 52 -5.29 3.46 -20.50
N ILE A 53 -6.05 2.40 -20.24
CA ILE A 53 -5.84 1.51 -19.10
C ILE A 53 -5.58 0.10 -19.58
N SER A 54 -4.52 -0.52 -19.06
CA SER A 54 -4.38 -1.98 -19.07
C SER A 54 -4.33 -2.53 -17.66
N CYS A 55 -4.77 -3.78 -17.46
CA CYS A 55 -4.82 -4.42 -16.16
C CYS A 55 -4.31 -5.87 -16.18
N ASP A 56 -3.56 -6.25 -15.15
CA ASP A 56 -3.39 -7.65 -14.78
C ASP A 56 -4.46 -8.02 -13.76
N CYS A 57 -5.20 -9.10 -14.01
CA CYS A 57 -6.26 -9.56 -13.13
C CYS A 57 -6.11 -11.04 -12.80
N HIS A 58 -6.45 -11.42 -11.57
CA HIS A 58 -6.82 -12.78 -11.27
C HIS A 58 -8.32 -12.96 -11.58
N VAL A 59 -8.64 -13.91 -12.46
CA VAL A 59 -10.01 -14.34 -12.70
C VAL A 59 -10.07 -15.84 -12.40
N PRO A 60 -10.98 -16.31 -11.52
CA PRO A 60 -11.01 -17.68 -11.03
C PRO A 60 -11.62 -18.65 -12.05
N ILE A 61 -11.01 -18.76 -13.23
CA ILE A 61 -11.37 -19.66 -14.33
C ILE A 61 -10.19 -20.61 -14.59
N LYS A 62 -10.48 -21.90 -14.77
CA LYS A 62 -9.45 -22.88 -15.16
C LYS A 62 -9.11 -22.74 -16.63
N LEU A 63 -7.85 -22.42 -16.91
CA LEU A 63 -7.28 -22.50 -18.26
C LEU A 63 -6.81 -23.96 -18.47
N THR A 64 -7.45 -24.71 -19.37
CA THR A 64 -7.01 -26.05 -19.82
C THR A 64 -6.98 -26.16 -21.35
N HIS A 65 -5.96 -26.79 -21.94
CA HIS A 65 -5.66 -26.89 -23.40
C HIS A 65 -6.83 -27.05 -24.43
N GLU A 66 -8.03 -27.48 -24.05
CA GLU A 66 -9.29 -27.37 -24.84
C GLU A 66 -9.84 -25.92 -24.82
N GLU A 67 -8.93 -24.94 -24.95
CA GLU A 67 -8.84 -23.72 -24.13
C GLU A 67 -9.34 -22.43 -24.79
N ASP A 68 -10.01 -22.49 -25.94
CA ASP A 68 -10.33 -21.27 -26.69
C ASP A 68 -11.41 -20.44 -25.98
N GLU A 69 -12.46 -21.08 -25.44
CA GLU A 69 -13.57 -20.37 -24.82
C GLU A 69 -13.22 -19.75 -23.45
N ASN A 70 -12.51 -20.48 -22.57
CA ASN A 70 -12.12 -19.94 -21.26
C ASN A 70 -11.07 -18.82 -21.37
N LYS A 71 -10.12 -18.93 -22.33
CA LYS A 71 -9.21 -17.82 -22.63
C LYS A 71 -9.95 -16.61 -23.15
N GLN A 72 -10.96 -16.82 -23.99
CA GLN A 72 -11.78 -15.74 -24.51
C GLN A 72 -12.59 -15.05 -23.40
N ILE A 73 -13.24 -15.81 -22.52
CA ILE A 73 -13.97 -15.26 -21.36
C ILE A 73 -13.04 -14.48 -20.45
N TYR A 74 -11.85 -15.02 -20.14
CA TYR A 74 -10.84 -14.32 -19.35
C TYR A 74 -10.49 -12.96 -19.99
N ARG A 75 -10.18 -12.94 -21.30
CA ARG A 75 -9.83 -11.72 -22.03
C ARG A 75 -10.97 -10.71 -22.00
N GLU A 76 -12.20 -11.15 -22.22
CA GLU A 76 -13.37 -10.27 -22.19
C GLU A 76 -13.60 -9.63 -20.83
N ILE A 77 -13.45 -10.40 -19.74
CA ILE A 77 -13.57 -9.86 -18.37
C ILE A 77 -12.50 -8.81 -18.08
N VAL A 78 -11.25 -9.08 -18.47
CA VAL A 78 -10.15 -8.11 -18.29
C VAL A 78 -10.44 -6.84 -19.09
N LEU A 79 -10.87 -6.97 -20.35
CA LEU A 79 -11.26 -5.82 -21.19
C LEU A 79 -12.43 -5.03 -20.58
N ASP A 80 -13.42 -5.71 -19.99
CA ASP A 80 -14.53 -5.01 -19.32
C ASP A 80 -14.05 -4.23 -18.09
N ILE A 81 -13.13 -4.80 -17.30
CA ILE A 81 -12.50 -4.12 -16.16
C ILE A 81 -11.69 -2.90 -16.64
N GLU A 82 -10.85 -3.04 -17.66
CA GLU A 82 -10.07 -1.95 -18.26
C GLU A 82 -11.00 -0.82 -18.72
N ASN A 83 -12.05 -1.16 -19.46
CA ASN A 83 -13.06 -0.21 -19.95
C ASN A 83 -13.80 0.51 -18.81
N ILE A 84 -14.14 -0.19 -17.73
CA ILE A 84 -14.78 0.42 -16.55
C ILE A 84 -13.87 1.49 -15.94
N ILE A 85 -12.59 1.16 -15.74
CA ILE A 85 -11.62 2.05 -15.09
C ILE A 85 -11.36 3.25 -15.97
N GLU A 86 -11.07 3.02 -17.25
CA GLU A 86 -10.83 4.06 -18.25
C GLU A 86 -12.03 5.02 -18.36
N ASN A 87 -13.24 4.49 -18.50
CA ASN A 87 -14.44 5.32 -18.53
C ASN A 87 -14.63 6.13 -17.24
N SER A 88 -14.32 5.55 -16.08
CA SER A 88 -14.43 6.25 -14.79
C SER A 88 -13.45 7.41 -14.69
N ILE A 89 -12.20 7.20 -15.14
CA ILE A 89 -11.14 8.23 -15.17
C ILE A 89 -11.55 9.36 -16.13
N ASN A 90 -12.01 9.01 -17.33
CA ASN A 90 -12.38 9.96 -18.38
C ASN A 90 -13.57 10.87 -17.96
N HIS A 91 -14.57 10.33 -17.26
CA HIS A 91 -15.83 11.03 -17.00
C HIS A 91 -15.96 11.63 -15.59
N SER A 92 -15.35 11.02 -14.58
CA SER A 92 -15.68 11.35 -13.16
C SER A 92 -14.49 11.50 -12.23
N ALA A 93 -13.26 11.39 -12.76
CA ALA A 93 -12.04 11.20 -11.99
C ALA A 93 -12.08 9.95 -11.09
N THR A 94 -10.92 9.32 -10.90
CA THR A 94 -10.80 8.06 -10.17
C THR A 94 -9.57 8.11 -9.28
N LEU A 95 -9.67 7.56 -8.07
CA LEU A 95 -8.52 7.31 -7.20
C LEU A 95 -7.97 5.92 -7.51
N LEU A 96 -6.74 5.83 -7.99
CA LEU A 96 -6.02 4.56 -8.11
C LEU A 96 -5.25 4.30 -6.82
N ARG A 97 -5.42 3.12 -6.23
CA ARG A 97 -4.73 2.70 -5.00
C ARG A 97 -3.29 2.36 -5.32
N LEU A 98 -2.36 2.89 -4.54
CA LEU A 98 -0.95 2.56 -4.63
C LEU A 98 -0.72 1.14 -4.08
N ASP A 99 -0.04 0.32 -4.87
CA ASP A 99 0.41 -1.00 -4.42
C ASP A 99 1.62 -0.90 -3.47
N ASP A 100 2.02 -2.04 -2.91
CA ASP A 100 3.16 -2.12 -1.97
C ASP A 100 4.46 -1.60 -2.62
N PHE A 101 4.71 -1.88 -3.90
CA PHE A 101 5.95 -1.50 -4.58
C PHE A 101 6.06 0.02 -4.81
N ALA A 102 4.97 0.66 -5.23
CA ALA A 102 4.90 2.10 -5.35
C ALA A 102 5.01 2.79 -3.99
N LEU A 103 4.36 2.24 -2.95
CA LEU A 103 4.49 2.75 -1.57
C LEU A 103 5.94 2.68 -1.08
N GLU A 104 6.64 1.57 -1.30
CA GLU A 104 8.05 1.41 -0.93
C GLU A 104 8.94 2.45 -1.61
N ASN A 105 8.77 2.64 -2.91
CA ASN A 105 9.52 3.64 -3.69
C ASN A 105 9.24 5.07 -3.19
N ILE A 106 7.96 5.42 -3.02
CA ILE A 106 7.57 6.74 -2.52
C ILE A 106 8.13 6.97 -1.10
N ASN A 107 8.15 5.95 -0.25
CA ASN A 107 8.71 6.06 1.11
C ASN A 107 10.23 6.24 1.11
N ALA A 108 10.94 5.49 0.25
CA ALA A 108 12.39 5.48 0.19
C ALA A 108 12.98 6.74 -0.46
N ILE A 109 12.42 7.14 -1.61
CA ILE A 109 13.00 8.19 -2.47
C ILE A 109 12.03 9.35 -2.77
N GLY A 110 10.81 9.33 -2.23
CA GLY A 110 9.83 10.41 -2.37
C GLY A 110 9.07 10.44 -3.72
N LYS A 111 9.29 9.44 -4.56
CA LYS A 111 8.72 9.35 -5.91
C LYS A 111 8.66 7.90 -6.41
N HIS A 112 7.81 7.67 -7.39
CA HIS A 112 7.75 6.42 -8.14
C HIS A 112 7.56 6.73 -9.63
N ASN A 113 8.28 6.01 -10.48
CA ASN A 113 8.26 6.17 -11.92
C ASN A 113 7.79 4.85 -12.55
N PHE A 114 6.77 4.94 -13.37
CA PHE A 114 6.27 3.82 -14.15
C PHE A 114 7.12 3.74 -15.41
N ASN A 115 8.09 2.82 -15.42
CA ASN A 115 8.96 2.60 -16.57
C ASN A 115 8.55 1.28 -17.23
N PRO A 116 8.19 1.27 -18.53
CA PRO A 116 7.80 0.05 -19.23
C PRO A 116 8.89 -1.04 -19.25
N ASP A 117 10.16 -0.67 -19.09
CA ASP A 117 11.28 -1.64 -19.10
C ASP A 117 11.45 -2.41 -17.78
N CYS A 118 10.70 -2.03 -16.74
CA CYS A 118 10.63 -2.81 -15.52
C CYS A 118 9.19 -3.20 -15.25
N ASP A 119 9.00 -4.36 -14.61
CA ASP A 119 7.73 -4.91 -14.09
C ASP A 119 7.19 -3.98 -12.96
N SER A 120 7.03 -2.69 -13.29
CA SER A 120 6.73 -1.59 -12.40
C SER A 120 5.22 -1.48 -12.30
N ARG A 121 4.68 -2.44 -11.56
CA ARG A 121 3.39 -2.28 -10.91
C ARG A 121 3.44 -1.01 -10.07
N GLY A 122 2.30 -0.36 -9.95
CA GLY A 122 2.19 0.75 -9.01
C GLY A 122 0.77 1.08 -8.58
N PHE A 123 -0.22 0.44 -9.19
CA PHE A 123 -1.59 0.49 -8.74
C PHE A 123 -2.23 -0.89 -8.80
N ASP A 124 -3.05 -1.25 -7.82
CA ASP A 124 -3.66 -2.57 -7.66
C ASP A 124 -5.17 -2.46 -7.32
N GLY A 125 -5.76 -1.30 -7.61
CA GLY A 125 -7.17 -1.06 -7.37
C GLY A 125 -7.60 0.35 -7.70
N PHE A 126 -8.90 0.58 -7.80
CA PHE A 126 -9.48 1.88 -8.08
C PHE A 126 -10.72 2.17 -7.26
N LEU A 127 -11.02 3.47 -7.09
CA LEU A 127 -12.18 3.98 -6.38
C LEU A 127 -12.70 5.23 -7.08
N ARG A 128 -13.97 5.19 -7.51
CA ARG A 128 -14.61 6.36 -8.13
C ARG A 128 -14.90 7.42 -7.07
N ILE A 129 -14.77 8.69 -7.43
CA ILE A 129 -15.04 9.79 -6.51
C ILE A 129 -16.49 9.76 -6.00
N SER A 130 -17.44 9.33 -6.83
CA SER A 130 -18.86 9.17 -6.47
C SER A 130 -19.10 8.18 -5.32
N ASP A 131 -18.19 7.23 -5.15
CA ASP A 131 -18.39 6.08 -4.26
C ASP A 131 -17.69 6.27 -2.90
N LEU A 132 -16.95 7.38 -2.72
CA LEU A 132 -16.12 7.66 -1.55
C LEU A 132 -16.85 7.74 -0.21
N PHE A 133 -18.18 7.89 -0.23
CA PHE A 133 -19.01 7.99 0.97
C PHE A 133 -19.96 6.79 1.14
N CYS A 134 -19.94 5.84 0.21
CA CYS A 134 -20.98 4.81 0.08
C CYS A 134 -20.55 3.42 0.57
N ASP A 135 -19.24 3.14 0.68
CA ASP A 135 -18.76 1.83 1.14
C ASP A 135 -17.32 1.93 1.71
N ASP A 136 -17.06 1.18 2.79
CA ASP A 136 -15.71 0.96 3.33
C ASP A 136 -14.89 -0.03 2.47
N GLY A 137 -15.58 -0.76 1.58
CA GLY A 137 -15.05 -1.87 0.82
C GLY A 137 -14.75 -1.55 -0.64
N PHE A 138 -13.56 -1.99 -1.06
CA PHE A 138 -13.10 -2.20 -2.44
C PHE A 138 -13.98 -3.17 -3.27
N ASN A 139 -15.21 -3.45 -2.86
CA ASN A 139 -16.19 -4.31 -3.55
C ASN A 139 -16.65 -3.73 -4.90
N THR A 140 -15.99 -2.67 -5.39
CA THR A 140 -16.36 -1.90 -6.56
C THR A 140 -16.36 -2.76 -7.82
N ILE A 141 -15.40 -3.69 -8.00
CA ILE A 141 -15.38 -4.50 -9.23
C ILE A 141 -16.56 -5.44 -9.27
N SER A 142 -16.75 -6.27 -8.25
CA SER A 142 -17.85 -7.24 -8.23
C SER A 142 -19.21 -6.54 -8.29
N ASN A 143 -19.38 -5.41 -7.61
CA ASN A 143 -20.61 -4.60 -7.70
C ASN A 143 -20.78 -3.96 -9.09
N ILE A 144 -19.74 -3.43 -9.71
CA ILE A 144 -19.82 -2.84 -11.05
C ILE A 144 -20.08 -3.94 -12.08
N LEU A 145 -19.30 -5.02 -12.07
CA LEU A 145 -19.45 -6.18 -12.96
C LEU A 145 -20.82 -6.85 -12.81
N SER A 146 -21.40 -6.90 -11.61
CA SER A 146 -22.74 -7.47 -11.39
C SER A 146 -23.87 -6.54 -11.83
N ASN A 147 -23.68 -5.22 -11.79
CA ASN A 147 -24.71 -4.24 -12.14
C ASN A 147 -24.70 -3.87 -13.64
N HIS A 148 -23.58 -4.05 -14.31
CA HIS A 148 -23.47 -3.90 -15.74
C HIS A 148 -23.68 -5.28 -16.38
N TYR A 149 -24.68 -5.40 -17.25
CA TYR A 149 -25.00 -6.63 -17.99
C TYR A 149 -23.90 -6.98 -19.01
N PHE A 150 -22.69 -7.28 -18.56
CA PHE A 150 -21.62 -7.77 -19.42
C PHE A 150 -21.89 -9.24 -19.75
N ASN A 151 -21.94 -9.54 -21.05
CA ASN A 151 -22.19 -10.90 -21.53
C ASN A 151 -21.10 -11.89 -21.06
N SER A 152 -19.86 -11.41 -20.90
CA SER A 152 -18.69 -12.13 -20.40
C SER A 152 -18.88 -12.57 -18.94
N VAL A 153 -19.31 -11.66 -18.07
CA VAL A 153 -19.51 -11.86 -16.62
C VAL A 153 -20.72 -12.75 -16.35
N SER A 154 -21.73 -12.75 -17.23
CA SER A 154 -22.91 -13.63 -17.09
C SER A 154 -22.58 -15.13 -17.08
N ARG A 155 -21.36 -15.48 -17.50
CA ARG A 155 -20.83 -16.85 -17.52
C ARG A 155 -20.15 -17.26 -16.21
N LEU A 156 -20.00 -16.34 -15.26
CA LEU A 156 -19.43 -16.58 -13.94
C LEU A 156 -20.52 -16.74 -12.88
N SER A 157 -20.24 -17.54 -11.86
CA SER A 157 -21.04 -17.53 -10.64
C SER A 157 -20.76 -16.26 -9.82
N ASN A 158 -21.68 -15.86 -8.94
CA ASN A 158 -21.45 -14.73 -8.03
C ASN A 158 -20.21 -14.92 -7.14
N GLU A 159 -19.91 -16.16 -6.75
CA GLU A 159 -18.70 -16.49 -5.99
C GLU A 159 -17.44 -16.20 -6.82
N GLN A 160 -17.42 -16.64 -8.08
CA GLN A 160 -16.33 -16.35 -9.00
C GLN A 160 -16.16 -14.85 -9.27
N ILE A 161 -17.27 -14.08 -9.35
CA ILE A 161 -17.21 -12.63 -9.55
C ILE A 161 -16.64 -11.93 -8.31
N ASN A 162 -16.92 -12.43 -7.11
CA ASN A 162 -16.38 -11.89 -5.86
C ASN A 162 -14.89 -12.20 -5.67
N ASP A 163 -14.41 -13.26 -6.30
CA ASP A 163 -13.01 -13.71 -6.24
C ASP A 163 -12.14 -13.08 -7.35
N ILE A 164 -12.69 -12.18 -8.19
CA ILE A 164 -11.90 -11.40 -9.16
C ILE A 164 -11.04 -10.38 -8.42
N GLU A 165 -9.74 -10.36 -8.72
CA GLU A 165 -8.79 -9.43 -8.13
C GLU A 165 -8.03 -8.66 -9.22
N ILE A 166 -7.89 -7.33 -9.07
CA ILE A 166 -6.94 -6.55 -9.85
C ILE A 166 -5.57 -6.70 -9.19
N LEU A 167 -4.62 -7.23 -9.95
CA LEU A 167 -3.24 -7.41 -9.51
C LEU A 167 -2.38 -6.20 -9.86
N ALA A 168 -2.67 -5.56 -11.00
CA ALA A 168 -2.01 -4.34 -11.43
C ALA A 168 -2.89 -3.52 -12.38
N ILE A 169 -2.74 -2.21 -12.35
CA ILE A 169 -3.33 -1.25 -13.30
C ILE A 169 -2.19 -0.43 -13.89
N TYR A 170 -2.17 -0.32 -15.22
CA TYR A 170 -1.17 0.40 -16.00
C TYR A 170 -1.84 1.54 -16.78
N PRO A 171 -1.91 2.76 -16.19
CA PRO A 171 -2.34 3.94 -16.92
C PRO A 171 -1.27 4.38 -17.91
N MET A 172 -1.70 4.73 -19.12
CA MET A 172 -0.85 5.21 -20.19
C MET A 172 -1.59 6.29 -20.98
N ALA A 173 -0.90 7.35 -21.39
CA ALA A 173 -1.47 8.31 -22.33
C ALA A 173 -0.72 8.20 -23.66
N THR A 174 -1.43 7.88 -24.73
CA THR A 174 -0.92 7.74 -26.10
C THR A 174 -1.39 8.89 -26.99
N GLY A 175 -0.75 9.09 -28.15
CA GLY A 175 -1.19 10.07 -29.14
C GLY A 175 -1.09 11.52 -28.68
N LEU A 176 -0.29 11.80 -27.64
CA LEU A 176 -0.13 13.15 -27.13
C LEU A 176 0.92 13.91 -27.97
N THR A 177 0.49 14.99 -28.62
CA THR A 177 1.39 15.92 -29.32
C THR A 177 1.89 17.02 -28.38
N ASP A 178 2.92 17.77 -28.80
CA ASP A 178 3.50 18.88 -28.02
C ASP A 178 2.51 20.01 -27.65
N TYR A 179 1.31 20.01 -28.25
CA TYR A 179 0.25 20.99 -27.99
C TYR A 179 -0.73 20.58 -26.89
N ASN A 180 -0.60 19.37 -26.32
CA ASN A 180 -1.52 18.88 -25.29
C ASN A 180 -1.18 19.41 -23.89
N TYR A 181 -2.02 20.31 -23.38
CA TYR A 181 -1.89 20.98 -22.07
C TYR A 181 -1.94 20.04 -20.83
N LEU A 182 -2.15 18.74 -21.02
CA LEU A 182 -2.27 17.72 -19.96
C LEU A 182 -1.08 16.73 -19.93
N ARG A 183 0.02 17.04 -20.62
CA ARG A 183 1.22 16.17 -20.70
C ARG A 183 1.77 15.85 -19.29
N PRO A 184 1.91 14.57 -18.92
CA PRO A 184 2.59 14.17 -17.69
C PRO A 184 4.07 14.59 -17.69
N ILE A 185 4.65 14.82 -16.51
CA ILE A 185 6.08 15.21 -16.35
C ILE A 185 7.03 14.02 -16.66
N ALA A 186 6.50 12.81 -16.86
CA ALA A 186 7.30 11.64 -17.20
C ALA A 186 7.99 11.80 -18.56
N LYS A 187 9.10 11.08 -18.74
CA LYS A 187 9.79 11.05 -20.03
C LYS A 187 8.88 10.36 -21.05
N PRO A 188 8.63 10.99 -22.22
CA PRO A 188 7.94 10.29 -23.31
C PRO A 188 8.75 9.07 -23.73
N PHE A 189 8.04 8.00 -24.06
CA PHE A 189 8.57 6.89 -24.84
C PHE A 189 8.07 7.03 -26.27
N SER A 190 8.98 7.10 -27.25
CA SER A 190 8.64 7.16 -28.67
C SER A 190 8.68 5.75 -29.27
N TYR A 191 7.65 5.39 -30.03
CA TYR A 191 7.73 4.28 -30.96
C TYR A 191 8.12 4.83 -32.32
N ASP A 192 9.21 4.33 -32.91
CA ASP A 192 9.51 4.53 -34.33
C ASP A 192 8.55 3.64 -35.15
N ASP A 193 7.30 4.08 -35.30
CA ASP A 193 6.41 3.47 -36.29
C ASP A 193 6.71 4.11 -37.64
N GLU A 194 7.41 3.37 -38.51
CA GLU A 194 7.90 3.81 -39.83
C GLU A 194 6.80 4.32 -40.79
N ASP A 195 5.52 4.18 -40.43
CA ASP A 195 4.36 4.48 -41.28
C ASP A 195 3.50 5.70 -40.85
N GLN A 196 3.87 6.44 -39.79
CA GLN A 196 3.15 7.67 -39.39
C GLN A 196 4.10 8.87 -39.28
N ASN A 197 3.87 9.88 -40.13
CA ASN A 197 4.61 11.15 -40.17
C ASN A 197 4.47 12.05 -38.90
N GLU A 198 3.93 11.52 -37.80
CA GLU A 198 3.79 12.23 -36.53
C GLU A 198 4.37 11.36 -35.41
N GLU A 199 5.36 11.88 -34.68
CA GLU A 199 5.94 11.22 -33.51
C GLU A 199 4.84 10.99 -32.45
N CYS A 200 4.33 9.78 -32.38
CA CYS A 200 3.34 9.37 -31.39
C CYS A 200 4.06 9.01 -30.09
N TYR A 201 3.87 9.84 -29.06
CA TYR A 201 4.47 9.61 -27.76
C TYR A 201 3.55 8.86 -26.81
N SER A 202 4.16 7.94 -26.07
CA SER A 202 3.58 7.22 -24.95
C SER A 202 4.06 7.81 -23.62
N TYR A 203 3.14 8.13 -22.73
CA TYR A 203 3.45 8.68 -21.40
C TYR A 203 2.97 7.77 -20.29
N TYR A 204 3.83 7.56 -19.32
CA TYR A 204 3.56 6.83 -18.11
C TYR A 204 3.42 7.79 -16.91
N PRO A 205 2.74 7.39 -15.83
CA PRO A 205 2.62 8.26 -14.65
C PRO A 205 3.98 8.50 -13.97
N TYR A 206 4.14 9.69 -13.40
CA TYR A 206 5.25 10.01 -12.51
C TYR A 206 4.68 10.58 -11.22
N ILE A 207 4.82 9.83 -10.13
CA ILE A 207 4.14 10.10 -8.87
C ILE A 207 5.14 10.60 -7.85
N GLN A 208 4.85 11.71 -7.19
CA GLN A 208 5.60 12.22 -6.05
C GLN A 208 4.76 12.11 -4.77
N THR A 209 5.41 12.12 -3.60
CA THR A 209 4.71 12.08 -2.30
C THR A 209 3.62 13.15 -2.15
N LYS A 210 3.76 14.31 -2.81
CA LYS A 210 2.77 15.40 -2.77
C LYS A 210 1.48 15.08 -3.51
N ASP A 211 1.52 14.14 -4.46
CA ASP A 211 0.39 13.73 -5.31
C ASP A 211 -0.44 12.62 -4.63
N VAL A 212 0.08 12.07 -3.53
CA VAL A 212 -0.56 11.00 -2.77
C VAL A 212 -1.68 11.55 -1.89
N LEU A 213 -2.80 10.83 -1.90
CA LEU A 213 -4.03 11.13 -1.20
C LEU A 213 -4.40 10.03 -0.22
N ILE A 214 -5.13 10.41 0.82
CA ILE A 214 -5.79 9.50 1.76
C ILE A 214 -7.29 9.85 1.81
N THR A 215 -8.16 8.84 1.72
CA THR A 215 -9.61 9.07 1.83
C THR A 215 -9.99 9.40 3.26
N HIS A 216 -11.16 10.02 3.46
CA HIS A 216 -11.66 10.32 4.80
C HIS A 216 -11.77 9.07 5.66
N ILE A 217 -12.33 7.99 5.12
CA ILE A 217 -12.47 6.68 5.78
C ILE A 217 -11.12 6.15 6.27
N GLN A 218 -10.09 6.18 5.42
CA GLN A 218 -8.76 5.69 5.79
C GLN A 218 -8.11 6.59 6.86
N LEU A 219 -8.35 7.90 6.80
CA LEU A 219 -7.91 8.83 7.83
C LEU A 219 -8.61 8.59 9.18
N GLU A 220 -9.91 8.26 9.17
CA GLU A 220 -10.67 7.92 10.37
C GLU A 220 -10.11 6.69 11.07
N LYS A 221 -9.65 5.67 10.32
CA LYS A 221 -8.95 4.52 10.92
C LYS A 221 -7.75 4.95 11.77
N ILE A 222 -6.97 5.93 11.31
CA ILE A 222 -5.85 6.48 12.10
C ILE A 222 -6.38 7.24 13.32
N LEU A 223 -7.38 8.10 13.13
CA LEU A 223 -7.95 8.94 14.19
C LEU A 223 -8.57 8.12 15.33
N ASN A 224 -9.15 6.96 15.00
CA ASN A 224 -9.82 6.06 15.92
C ASN A 224 -8.89 4.96 16.47
N GLY A 225 -7.68 4.82 15.93
CA GLY A 225 -6.73 3.78 16.32
C GLY A 225 -7.08 2.38 15.79
N GLU A 226 -7.86 2.31 14.72
CA GLU A 226 -8.38 1.09 14.07
C GLU A 226 -7.40 0.59 12.98
N LEU A 227 -6.12 0.47 13.33
CA LEU A 227 -5.06 0.09 12.40
C LEU A 227 -4.69 -1.39 12.55
N ASN A 228 -5.11 -2.19 11.57
CA ASN A 228 -4.72 -3.59 11.43
C ASN A 228 -3.36 -3.68 10.75
N SER A 229 -2.48 -4.58 11.22
CA SER A 229 -1.17 -4.78 10.60
C SER A 229 -1.29 -5.65 9.35
N ARG A 230 -0.67 -5.23 8.23
CA ARG A 230 -0.58 -6.05 7.00
C ARG A 230 0.08 -7.41 7.25
N TRP A 231 1.00 -7.48 8.20
CA TRP A 231 1.78 -8.67 8.53
C TRP A 231 1.03 -9.70 9.37
N ARG A 232 -0.15 -9.37 9.91
CA ARG A 232 -1.00 -10.34 10.62
C ARG A 232 -1.77 -11.24 9.66
N ASN A 233 -2.00 -10.79 8.42
CA ASN A 233 -2.88 -11.45 7.45
C ASN A 233 -2.14 -12.19 6.32
N LYS A 234 -0.81 -12.05 6.21
CA LYS A 234 0.03 -12.81 5.24
C LYS A 234 0.41 -14.22 5.72
N VAL A 235 -0.04 -14.66 6.90
CA VAL A 235 0.21 -16.02 7.44
C VAL A 235 -1.04 -16.89 7.23
N THR A 236 -1.34 -17.22 5.98
CA THR A 236 -2.26 -18.31 5.63
C THR A 236 -1.84 -18.94 4.32
N HIS A 237 -0.81 -19.78 4.37
CA HIS A 237 -0.67 -21.06 3.64
C HIS A 237 0.66 -21.72 4.03
N ASP A 238 0.86 -21.93 5.32
CA ASP A 238 1.78 -22.96 5.81
C ASP A 238 1.23 -23.49 7.13
N GLU A 239 0.80 -24.74 7.08
CA GLU A 239 0.37 -25.51 8.23
C GLU A 239 1.50 -25.57 9.27
N ASN A 240 1.13 -25.49 10.56
CA ASN A 240 1.99 -25.70 11.74
C ASN A 240 2.84 -24.54 12.28
N TYR A 241 2.22 -23.37 12.50
CA TYR A 241 2.57 -22.61 13.70
C TYR A 241 1.48 -22.79 14.75
N GLN A 242 1.79 -23.59 15.77
CA GLN A 242 1.01 -23.65 16.99
C GLN A 242 0.73 -22.23 17.45
N GLN A 243 -0.56 -21.88 17.47
CA GLN A 243 -1.10 -20.73 18.16
C GLN A 243 -0.55 -20.72 19.58
N THR A 244 0.44 -19.87 19.84
CA THR A 244 0.55 -19.27 21.15
C THR A 244 -0.31 -18.03 21.09
N SER A 245 -1.59 -18.23 21.42
CA SER A 245 -2.48 -17.16 21.78
C SER A 245 -1.74 -16.27 22.78
N ASP A 246 -1.36 -15.07 22.36
CA ASP A 246 -1.07 -13.99 23.28
C ASP A 246 -2.43 -13.68 23.92
N VAL A 247 -2.73 -14.40 24.99
CA VAL A 247 -3.84 -14.07 25.87
C VAL A 247 -3.56 -12.65 26.30
N GLU A 248 -4.30 -11.71 25.71
CA GLU A 248 -4.35 -10.32 26.13
C GLU A 248 -4.61 -10.31 27.63
N ARG A 249 -3.54 -10.19 28.42
CA ARG A 249 -3.64 -9.94 29.85
C ARG A 249 -4.25 -8.55 29.97
N ARG A 250 -5.56 -8.52 30.22
CA ARG A 250 -6.33 -7.32 30.60
C ARG A 250 -5.49 -6.47 31.55
N GLY A 251 -5.21 -5.22 31.18
CA GLY A 251 -4.53 -4.24 32.05
C GLY A 251 -3.32 -3.49 31.48
N VAL A 252 -2.97 -3.62 30.20
CA VAL A 252 -1.90 -2.80 29.60
C VAL A 252 -2.50 -1.48 29.11
N SER A 253 -2.03 -0.35 29.64
CA SER A 253 -2.48 0.99 29.19
C SER A 253 -2.14 1.21 27.71
N ILE A 254 -2.99 1.98 27.00
CA ILE A 254 -2.78 2.36 25.60
C ILE A 254 -1.38 2.99 25.41
N ALA A 255 -0.96 3.84 26.36
CA ALA A 255 0.37 4.45 26.37
C ALA A 255 1.51 3.42 26.37
N LYS A 256 1.38 2.33 27.13
CA LYS A 256 2.37 1.23 27.17
C LYS A 256 2.33 0.38 25.91
N SER A 257 1.16 0.23 25.28
CA SER A 257 1.04 -0.41 23.96
C SER A 257 1.78 0.41 22.89
N ASN A 258 1.56 1.73 22.88
CA ASN A 258 2.22 2.66 21.95
C ASN A 258 3.74 2.67 22.16
N ALA A 259 4.22 2.63 23.41
CA ALA A 259 5.66 2.54 23.70
C ALA A 259 6.28 1.22 23.22
N LYS A 260 5.57 0.09 23.36
CA LYS A 260 6.00 -1.21 22.81
C LYS A 260 6.09 -1.19 21.29
N LEU A 261 5.11 -0.56 20.65
CA LEU A 261 5.04 -0.42 19.20
C LEU A 261 6.19 0.45 18.69
N ALA A 262 6.35 1.66 19.25
CA ALA A 262 7.45 2.57 18.91
C ALA A 262 8.82 1.91 19.07
N ALA A 263 9.01 1.12 20.14
CA ALA A 263 10.24 0.36 20.37
C ALA A 263 10.51 -0.66 19.26
N ARG A 264 9.49 -1.40 18.82
CA ARG A 264 9.63 -2.40 17.74
C ARG A 264 9.90 -1.74 16.39
N THR A 265 9.16 -0.68 16.06
CA THR A 265 9.33 0.07 14.82
C THR A 265 10.73 0.67 14.71
N LEU A 266 11.22 1.28 15.80
CA LEU A 266 12.55 1.85 15.84
C LEU A 266 13.63 0.76 15.73
N ALA A 267 13.46 -0.38 16.42
CA ALA A 267 14.39 -1.50 16.33
C ALA A 267 14.48 -2.05 14.90
N GLN A 268 13.35 -2.20 14.21
CA GLN A 268 13.31 -2.66 12.83
C GLN A 268 14.01 -1.68 11.89
N TYR A 269 13.78 -0.38 12.06
CA TYR A 269 14.49 0.65 11.29
C TYR A 269 16.00 0.57 11.51
N LEU A 270 16.46 0.50 12.76
CA LEU A 270 17.88 0.44 13.09
C LEU A 270 18.53 -0.86 12.60
N TRP A 271 17.85 -2.01 12.68
CA TRP A 271 18.35 -3.26 12.09
C TRP A 271 18.40 -3.23 10.57
N SER A 272 17.46 -2.55 9.90
CA SER A 272 17.52 -2.39 8.44
C SER A 272 18.74 -1.56 7.99
N LYS A 273 19.37 -0.82 8.91
CA LYS A 273 20.60 -0.05 8.67
C LYS A 273 21.87 -0.77 9.12
N ASP A 274 21.74 -1.90 9.83
CA ASP A 274 22.83 -2.76 10.28
C ASP A 274 23.27 -3.71 9.14
N THR A 275 23.87 -3.14 8.09
CA THR A 275 24.27 -3.88 6.88
C THR A 275 25.26 -5.01 7.16
N ASP A 276 26.06 -4.85 8.22
CA ASP A 276 27.07 -5.81 8.64
C ASP A 276 26.51 -6.90 9.57
N GLN A 277 25.21 -6.86 9.89
CA GLN A 277 24.49 -7.83 10.74
C GLN A 277 25.14 -8.10 12.11
N ASN A 278 25.74 -7.06 12.68
CA ASN A 278 26.50 -7.18 13.92
C ASN A 278 25.70 -6.80 15.16
N THR A 279 24.62 -6.03 14.99
CA THR A 279 23.85 -5.50 16.10
C THR A 279 22.98 -6.57 16.74
N LYS A 280 23.43 -7.10 17.89
CA LYS A 280 22.68 -8.11 18.66
C LYS A 280 21.51 -7.48 19.42
N ILE A 281 20.53 -8.31 19.80
CA ILE A 281 19.28 -7.85 20.43
C ILE A 281 19.45 -7.02 21.71
N LEU A 282 20.50 -7.28 22.50
CA LEU A 282 20.77 -6.50 23.72
C LEU A 282 21.26 -5.09 23.37
N GLU A 283 22.11 -4.98 22.35
CA GLU A 283 22.62 -3.70 21.88
C GLU A 283 21.53 -2.89 21.20
N MET A 284 20.69 -3.54 20.39
CA MET A 284 19.50 -2.91 19.82
C MET A 284 18.55 -2.39 20.90
N ALA A 285 18.33 -3.16 21.97
CA ALA A 285 17.50 -2.72 23.08
C ALA A 285 18.06 -1.47 23.78
N ARG A 286 19.39 -1.32 23.88
CA ARG A 286 20.03 -0.12 24.42
C ARG A 286 19.83 1.09 23.51
N MET A 287 20.04 0.92 22.21
CA MET A 287 19.84 2.02 21.24
C MET A 287 18.39 2.48 21.23
N VAL A 288 17.45 1.54 21.13
CA VAL A 288 16.00 1.83 21.15
C VAL A 288 15.58 2.50 22.46
N HIS A 289 16.09 2.02 23.61
CA HIS A 289 15.78 2.62 24.90
C HIS A 289 16.30 4.06 24.99
N SER A 290 17.55 4.31 24.59
CA SER A 290 18.16 5.64 24.58
C SER A 290 17.42 6.63 23.67
N GLU A 291 17.06 6.20 22.46
CA GLU A 291 16.34 7.04 21.50
C GLU A 291 14.92 7.37 21.99
N LEU A 292 14.19 6.37 22.50
CA LEU A 292 12.83 6.59 23.01
C LEU A 292 12.81 7.40 24.29
N GLN A 293 13.90 7.44 25.06
CA GLN A 293 14.00 8.25 26.27
C GLN A 293 13.91 9.76 25.96
N ASN A 294 14.19 10.16 24.73
CA ASN A 294 14.06 11.54 24.24
C ASN A 294 12.67 11.83 23.63
N THR A 295 11.71 10.91 23.75
CA THR A 295 10.37 11.03 23.16
C THR A 295 9.27 11.07 24.23
N GLU A 296 8.02 11.27 23.81
CA GLU A 296 6.84 11.17 24.68
C GLU A 296 6.67 9.77 25.34
N HIS A 297 7.35 8.74 24.82
CA HIS A 297 7.28 7.39 25.35
C HIS A 297 8.14 7.15 26.60
N HIS A 298 9.02 8.10 27.00
CA HIS A 298 9.96 7.93 28.11
C HIS A 298 9.29 7.50 29.43
N THR A 299 8.08 7.98 29.71
CA THR A 299 7.32 7.64 30.93
C THR A 299 6.87 6.17 30.98
N GLN A 300 6.88 5.48 29.85
CA GLN A 300 6.42 4.10 29.70
C GLN A 300 7.57 3.12 29.44
N LEU A 301 8.82 3.60 29.34
CA LEU A 301 9.98 2.76 29.09
C LEU A 301 10.38 1.99 30.35
N PRO A 302 10.40 0.65 30.30
CA PRO A 302 10.89 -0.18 31.39
C PRO A 302 12.42 -0.29 31.34
N SER A 303 13.00 -1.26 32.04
CA SER A 303 14.43 -1.57 31.91
C SER A 303 14.79 -2.03 30.49
N ILE A 304 16.07 -1.92 30.14
CA ILE A 304 16.62 -2.41 28.86
C ILE A 304 16.30 -3.89 28.64
N GLU A 305 16.34 -4.72 29.70
CA GLU A 305 15.99 -6.15 29.64
C GLU A 305 14.52 -6.35 29.26
N SER A 306 13.63 -5.51 29.77
CA SER A 306 12.21 -5.57 29.41
C SER A 306 11.96 -5.07 27.99
N VAL A 307 12.69 -4.04 27.53
CA VAL A 307 12.66 -3.59 26.13
C VAL A 307 13.18 -4.70 25.22
N LYS A 308 14.28 -5.37 25.58
CA LYS A 308 14.82 -6.53 24.86
C LYS A 308 13.75 -7.61 24.65
N GLU A 309 12.94 -7.92 25.67
CA GLU A 309 11.81 -8.84 25.52
C GLU A 309 10.76 -8.34 24.51
N TRP A 310 10.51 -7.03 24.45
CA TRP A 310 9.59 -6.44 23.46
C TRP A 310 10.10 -6.58 22.03
N LEU A 311 11.42 -6.54 21.85
CA LEU A 311 12.10 -6.61 20.54
C LEU A 311 12.25 -8.04 20.02
N LYS A 312 12.16 -9.08 20.86
CA LYS A 312 12.32 -10.49 20.42
C LYS A 312 11.40 -10.88 19.26
N LEU A 313 10.20 -10.30 19.21
CA LEU A 313 9.21 -10.57 18.18
C LEU A 313 9.64 -10.06 16.79
N VAL A 314 10.46 -9.01 16.73
CA VAL A 314 10.89 -8.37 15.48
C VAL A 314 12.39 -8.53 15.20
N ALA A 315 13.13 -9.17 16.11
CA ALA A 315 14.56 -9.36 15.96
C ALA A 315 14.88 -10.32 14.80
N PRO A 316 15.85 -9.97 13.93
CA PRO A 316 16.32 -10.85 12.86
C PRO A 316 17.07 -12.06 13.45
N VAL A 317 17.16 -13.15 12.68
CA VAL A 317 17.69 -14.45 13.14
C VAL A 317 19.11 -14.31 13.72
N TYR A 318 19.99 -13.55 13.06
CA TYR A 318 21.36 -13.32 13.51
C TYR A 318 21.44 -12.60 14.86
N ALA A 319 20.46 -11.75 15.19
CA ALA A 319 20.43 -10.96 16.43
C ALA A 319 19.93 -11.78 17.63
N LYS A 320 19.27 -12.92 17.38
CA LYS A 320 18.77 -13.88 18.39
C LYS A 320 19.81 -14.90 18.84
N GLN A 321 20.87 -15.11 18.06
CA GLN A 321 21.92 -16.06 18.38
C GLN A 321 22.73 -15.59 19.59
N ALA A 322 22.77 -16.40 20.65
CA ALA A 322 23.69 -16.18 21.77
C ALA A 322 25.12 -16.35 21.25
N GLY A 323 26.00 -15.37 21.55
CA GLY A 323 27.41 -15.49 21.22
C GLY A 323 27.99 -16.79 21.80
N ARG A 324 28.71 -17.56 20.99
CA ARG A 324 29.50 -18.70 21.47
C ARG A 324 30.42 -18.19 22.59
N PRO A 325 30.51 -18.83 23.76
CA PRO A 325 31.48 -18.43 24.76
C PRO A 325 32.88 -18.52 24.12
N LEU A 326 33.66 -17.45 24.21
CA LEU A 326 35.11 -17.54 24.05
C LEU A 326 35.59 -18.45 25.18
N GLY A 327 35.82 -19.72 24.86
CA GLY A 327 36.57 -20.61 25.72
C GLY A 327 37.95 -20.01 25.89
N THR A 328 38.22 -19.50 27.08
CA THR A 328 39.56 -19.38 27.63
C THR A 328 40.17 -20.79 27.60
N ASN A 329 41.09 -21.02 26.68
CA ASN A 329 42.04 -22.10 26.82
C ASN A 329 43.19 -21.57 27.67
N ASP A 330 43.47 -22.31 28.75
CA ASP A 330 44.67 -22.25 29.58
C ASP A 330 45.95 -22.40 28.76
#